data_AF-A0A667GT44-F1
#
_entry.id   AF-A0A667GT44-F1
#
_cell.length_a   1.000
_cell.length_b   1.000
_cell.length_c   1.000
_cell.angle_alpha   90.00
_cell.angle_beta   90.00
_cell.angle_gamma   90.00
#
_symmetry.space_group_name_H-M   'P 1'
#
loop_
_entity.id
_entity.type
_entity.pdbx_description
1 polymer ?
#
loop_
_entity_poly.entity_id
_entity_poly.type
_entity_poly.pdbx_seq_one_letter_code
_entity_poly.pdbx_strand_id
1 'polypeptide(L)'
;MAGDIIYADIKTDGAFSLGNSSSLQKSVSFNSSTAHKSCPSKDWRLHGGKCYWVAEANKSWHESKNDCAMKNSHLMVIRDFIDMSFLWKHLNTGVFYWIGLTIPPGGESWTWVDNNPFDSHLFSIEEKWRTRSMKCAQVSQIR
;
A
#
# COMPACT_ATOMS: atom_id res chain seq x y z
N MET A 1 -11.59 12.40 9.99
CA MET A 1 -11.76 12.70 8.56
C MET A 1 -11.98 11.38 7.84
N ALA A 2 -12.83 11.38 6.84
CA ALA A 2 -13.03 10.22 5.97
C ALA A 2 -12.58 10.64 4.55
N GLY A 3 -12.20 9.66 3.73
CA GLY A 3 -11.68 9.90 2.39
C GLY A 3 -11.66 8.61 1.59
N ASP A 4 -11.41 8.74 0.30
CA ASP A 4 -11.29 7.60 -0.61
C ASP A 4 -10.05 6.77 -0.27
N ILE A 5 -9.94 5.59 -0.87
CA ILE A 5 -8.94 4.60 -0.46
C ILE A 5 -8.19 4.06 -1.65
N ILE A 6 -6.89 3.90 -1.51
CA ILE A 6 -6.08 3.20 -2.51
C ILE A 6 -5.54 1.93 -1.86
N TYR A 7 -5.98 0.80 -2.42
CA TYR A 7 -5.44 -0.52 -2.14
C TYR A 7 -4.25 -0.75 -3.06
N ALA A 8 -3.18 -1.32 -2.52
CA ALA A 8 -2.10 -1.85 -3.35
C ALA A 8 -1.70 -3.23 -2.87
N ASP A 9 -1.30 -4.02 -3.86
CA ASP A 9 -0.72 -5.34 -3.72
C ASP A 9 -1.66 -6.38 -3.11
N ILE A 10 -1.93 -7.42 -3.90
CA ILE A 10 -2.71 -8.54 -3.44
C ILE A 10 -1.69 -9.50 -2.88
N LYS A 11 -1.85 -9.92 -1.63
CA LYS A 11 -1.07 -11.02 -1.09
C LYS A 11 -1.48 -12.28 -1.85
N THR A 12 -0.89 -12.52 -3.01
CA THR A 12 -1.00 -13.83 -3.63
C THR A 12 -0.25 -14.74 -2.69
N ASP A 13 -0.97 -15.64 -2.00
CA ASP A 13 -0.36 -16.73 -1.26
C ASP A 13 0.47 -17.53 -2.26
N GLY A 14 1.75 -17.18 -2.37
CA GLY A 14 2.75 -17.88 -3.15
C GLY A 14 3.14 -19.17 -2.44
N ALA A 15 2.17 -20.00 -2.06
CA ALA A 15 2.40 -21.39 -1.75
C ALA A 15 2.42 -22.16 -3.08
N PHE A 16 3.55 -22.10 -3.78
CA PHE A 16 3.88 -23.15 -4.73
C PHE A 16 4.12 -24.42 -3.91
N SER A 17 3.12 -25.28 -3.80
CA SER A 17 3.25 -26.62 -3.22
C SER A 17 4.00 -27.53 -4.19
N LEU A 18 5.33 -27.46 -4.17
CA LEU A 18 6.16 -28.56 -4.70
C LEU A 18 6.38 -29.57 -3.59
N GLY A 19 5.99 -30.82 -3.86
CA GLY A 19 6.07 -31.93 -2.93
C GLY A 19 7.47 -32.14 -2.35
N ASN A 20 7.51 -32.47 -1.06
CA ASN A 20 8.73 -32.73 -0.30
C ASN A 20 9.55 -33.88 -0.89
N SER A 21 10.84 -33.65 -1.14
CA SER A 21 11.88 -34.65 -0.85
C SER A 21 13.12 -33.96 -0.29
N SER A 22 13.68 -34.59 0.72
CA SER A 22 14.65 -34.13 1.72
C SER A 22 15.99 -33.62 1.18
N SER A 23 16.45 -32.46 1.66
CA SER A 23 17.78 -32.27 2.30
C SER A 23 18.13 -30.77 2.39
N LEU A 24 18.83 -30.40 3.47
CA LEU A 24 19.23 -29.05 3.86
C LEU A 24 20.00 -28.31 2.76
N GLN A 25 19.47 -27.19 2.27
CA GLN A 25 20.28 -26.06 1.79
C GLN A 25 19.68 -24.73 2.25
N LYS A 26 20.43 -24.01 3.08
CA LYS A 26 20.27 -22.58 3.30
C LYS A 26 20.55 -21.86 1.98
N SER A 27 19.57 -21.15 1.45
CA SER A 27 19.80 -19.98 0.61
C SER A 27 18.68 -18.98 0.87
N VAL A 28 19.03 -17.83 1.40
CA VAL A 28 18.18 -16.63 1.34
C VAL A 28 17.93 -16.36 -0.14
N SER A 29 16.68 -16.43 -0.58
CA SER A 29 16.26 -16.03 -1.92
C SER A 29 15.21 -14.92 -1.83
N PHE A 30 15.68 -13.70 -1.58
CA PHE A 30 14.99 -12.50 -2.05
C PHE A 30 15.07 -12.49 -3.58
N ASN A 31 14.12 -13.13 -4.24
CA ASN A 31 13.73 -12.83 -5.62
C ASN A 31 12.50 -13.64 -5.99
N SER A 32 11.35 -13.00 -5.89
CA SER A 32 10.44 -13.08 -7.02
C SER A 32 9.81 -11.72 -7.18
N SER A 33 10.42 -10.91 -8.04
CA SER A 33 9.72 -9.83 -8.73
C SER A 33 8.60 -10.47 -9.55
N THR A 34 7.51 -10.90 -8.91
CA THR A 34 6.30 -11.35 -9.58
C THR A 34 5.53 -10.11 -10.00
N ALA A 35 6.05 -9.41 -11.00
CA ALA A 35 5.25 -8.47 -11.75
C ALA A 35 4.00 -9.21 -12.23
N HIS A 36 2.84 -8.86 -11.69
CA HIS A 36 1.55 -9.42 -12.08
C HIS A 36 1.35 -9.20 -13.59
N LYS A 37 0.99 -10.26 -14.32
CA LYS A 37 0.59 -10.16 -15.73
C LYS A 37 -0.88 -9.72 -15.88
N SER A 38 -1.67 -9.95 -14.84
CA SER A 38 -3.08 -9.60 -14.74
C SER A 38 -3.48 -9.45 -13.27
N CYS A 39 -4.60 -8.77 -13.02
CA CYS A 39 -5.18 -8.67 -11.69
C CYS A 39 -6.43 -9.56 -11.53
N PRO A 40 -6.83 -9.92 -10.30
CA PRO A 40 -7.87 -10.92 -10.06
C PRO A 40 -9.28 -10.54 -10.54
N SER A 41 -9.60 -9.25 -10.60
CA SER A 41 -10.86 -8.76 -11.18
C SER A 41 -10.61 -7.51 -12.02
N LYS A 42 -11.62 -7.12 -12.82
CA LYS A 42 -11.58 -5.93 -13.68
C LYS A 42 -11.54 -4.62 -12.88
N ASP A 43 -11.92 -4.66 -11.62
CA ASP A 43 -11.92 -3.49 -10.72
C ASP A 43 -10.50 -3.13 -10.27
N TRP A 44 -9.58 -4.11 -10.30
CA TRP A 44 -8.16 -3.89 -10.07
C TRP A 44 -7.48 -3.36 -11.33
N ARG A 45 -6.67 -2.33 -11.14
CA ARG A 45 -5.85 -1.68 -12.16
C ARG A 45 -4.44 -2.26 -12.09
N LEU A 46 -4.02 -2.89 -13.19
CA LEU A 46 -2.64 -3.36 -13.33
C LEU A 46 -1.74 -2.19 -13.74
N HIS A 47 -0.69 -1.91 -12.96
CA HIS A 47 0.31 -0.89 -13.28
C HIS A 47 1.69 -1.31 -12.80
N GLY A 48 2.66 -1.36 -13.72
CA GLY A 48 4.04 -1.74 -13.42
C GLY A 48 4.21 -3.07 -12.68
N GLY A 49 3.36 -4.05 -13.00
CA GLY A 49 3.41 -5.38 -12.36
C GLY A 49 2.76 -5.45 -10.97
N LYS A 50 2.06 -4.40 -10.54
CA LYS A 50 1.32 -4.37 -9.28
C LYS A 50 -0.17 -4.15 -9.56
N CYS A 51 -1.01 -4.67 -8.67
CA CYS A 51 -2.45 -4.50 -8.75
C CYS A 51 -2.91 -3.47 -7.73
N TYR A 52 -3.62 -2.46 -8.21
CA TYR A 52 -4.15 -1.37 -7.40
C TYR A 52 -5.66 -1.29 -7.53
N TRP A 53 -6.33 -0.92 -6.46
CA TRP A 53 -7.76 -0.66 -6.51
C TRP A 53 -8.02 0.68 -5.83
N VAL A 54 -8.73 1.56 -6.53
CA VAL A 54 -9.15 2.86 -5.98
C VAL A 54 -10.62 2.73 -5.57
N ALA A 55 -10.90 2.77 -4.27
CA ALA A 55 -12.25 2.72 -3.76
C ALA A 55 -12.77 4.13 -3.53
N GLU A 56 -13.90 4.44 -4.17
CA GLU A 56 -14.69 5.65 -3.99
C GLU A 56 -15.61 5.47 -2.78
N ALA A 57 -15.01 5.35 -1.60
CA ALA A 57 -15.72 5.09 -0.36
C ALA A 57 -15.20 6.01 0.74
N ASN A 58 -16.10 6.79 1.33
CA ASN A 58 -15.76 7.74 2.38
C ASN A 58 -15.60 7.02 3.73
N LYS A 59 -14.49 6.31 3.94
CA LYS A 59 -14.17 5.55 5.16
C LYS A 59 -13.08 6.23 5.98
N SER A 60 -13.05 5.94 7.28
CA SER A 60 -11.90 6.26 8.13
C SER A 60 -10.71 5.35 7.79
N TRP A 61 -9.48 5.78 8.11
CA TRP A 61 -8.28 4.98 7.82
C TRP A 61 -8.34 3.55 8.40
N HIS A 62 -8.92 3.37 9.59
CA HIS A 62 -9.06 2.05 10.22
C HIS A 62 -10.06 1.15 9.48
N GLU A 63 -11.21 1.70 9.12
CA GLU A 63 -12.20 0.98 8.29
C GLU A 63 -11.61 0.62 6.92
N SER A 64 -10.84 1.54 6.33
CA SER A 64 -10.12 1.32 5.09
C SER A 64 -9.11 0.19 5.21
N LYS A 65 -8.28 0.18 6.27
CA LYS A 65 -7.33 -0.91 6.55
C LYS A 65 -8.02 -2.26 6.68
N ASN A 66 -9.16 -2.31 7.38
CA ASN A 66 -9.94 -3.54 7.53
C ASN A 66 -10.55 -4.00 6.21
N ASP A 67 -11.03 -3.07 5.37
CA ASP A 67 -11.54 -3.38 4.04
C ASP A 67 -10.47 -3.98 3.12
N CYS A 68 -9.23 -3.46 3.20
CA CYS A 68 -8.09 -4.05 2.49
C CYS A 68 -7.87 -5.51 2.90
N ALA A 69 -7.86 -5.77 4.21
CA ALA A 69 -7.62 -7.11 4.74
C ALA A 69 -8.69 -8.10 4.26
N MET A 70 -9.96 -7.67 4.18
CA MET A 70 -11.04 -8.49 3.63
C MET A 70 -10.86 -8.80 2.13
N LYS A 71 -10.09 -7.99 1.40
CA LYS A 71 -9.75 -8.19 -0.02
C LYS A 71 -8.39 -8.87 -0.22
N ASN A 72 -7.82 -9.43 0.84
CA ASN A 72 -6.48 -10.02 0.86
C ASN A 72 -5.39 -9.06 0.33
N SER A 73 -5.52 -7.78 0.67
CA SER A 73 -4.60 -6.71 0.29
C SER A 73 -4.28 -5.81 1.49
N HIS A 74 -3.51 -4.76 1.25
CA HIS A 74 -3.29 -3.69 2.23
C HIS A 74 -3.46 -2.30 1.60
N LEU A 75 -3.49 -1.29 2.46
CA LEU A 75 -3.45 0.11 2.02
C LEU A 75 -2.15 0.37 1.24
N MET A 76 -2.21 1.21 0.22
CA MET A 76 -1.09 1.43 -0.69
C MET A 76 0.21 1.82 0.03
N VAL A 77 1.28 1.13 -0.33
CA VAL A 77 2.65 1.42 0.11
C VAL A 77 3.42 1.97 -1.08
N ILE A 78 4.11 3.10 -0.89
CA ILE A 78 4.88 3.75 -1.96
C ILE A 78 6.36 3.42 -1.73
N ARG A 79 6.95 2.68 -2.66
CA ARG A 79 8.34 2.21 -2.63
C ARG A 79 9.20 2.84 -3.71
N ASP A 80 8.60 3.15 -4.84
CA ASP A 80 9.34 3.50 -6.04
C ASP A 80 8.55 4.46 -6.94
N PHE A 81 9.18 4.82 -8.06
CA PHE A 81 8.57 5.68 -9.07
C PHE A 81 7.37 5.02 -9.77
N ILE A 82 7.27 3.69 -9.81
CA ILE A 82 6.12 2.99 -10.38
C ILE A 82 4.89 3.27 -9.53
N ASP A 83 5.01 3.16 -8.21
CA ASP A 83 3.94 3.46 -7.26
C ASP A 83 3.52 4.93 -7.38
N MET A 84 4.48 5.86 -7.45
CA MET A 84 4.19 7.29 -7.64
C MET A 84 3.48 7.57 -8.96
N SER A 85 3.95 6.96 -10.05
CA SER A 85 3.35 7.17 -11.39
C SER A 85 1.92 6.64 -11.47
N PHE A 86 1.55 5.62 -10.69
CA PHE A 86 0.17 5.18 -10.56
C PHE A 86 -0.71 6.30 -10.00
N LEU A 87 -0.26 6.95 -8.91
CA LEU A 87 -0.99 8.04 -8.26
C LEU A 87 -1.26 9.19 -9.25
N TRP A 88 -0.23 9.62 -9.97
CA TRP A 88 -0.32 10.72 -10.94
C TRP A 88 -1.27 10.42 -12.11
N LYS A 89 -1.34 9.16 -12.54
CA LYS A 89 -2.12 8.74 -13.70
C LYS A 89 -3.59 8.43 -13.37
N HIS A 90 -3.87 7.99 -12.15
CA HIS A 90 -5.15 7.34 -11.83
C HIS A 90 -5.96 8.02 -10.74
N LEU A 91 -5.41 8.99 -10.00
CA LEU A 91 -6.16 9.72 -8.99
C LEU A 91 -6.82 10.97 -9.55
N ASN A 92 -7.94 11.35 -8.93
CA ASN A 92 -8.64 12.58 -9.28
C ASN A 92 -7.97 13.77 -8.58
N THR A 93 -7.79 14.86 -9.32
CA THR A 93 -7.26 16.12 -8.78
C THR A 93 -8.19 16.66 -7.68
N GLY A 94 -7.59 17.07 -6.55
CA GLY A 94 -8.32 17.64 -5.41
C GLY A 94 -9.06 16.64 -4.52
N VAL A 95 -9.00 15.33 -4.82
CA VAL A 95 -9.54 14.28 -3.95
C VAL A 95 -8.43 13.71 -3.06
N PHE A 96 -8.74 13.45 -1.79
CA PHE A 96 -7.80 12.89 -0.82
C PHE A 96 -8.04 11.40 -0.65
N TYR A 97 -6.96 10.63 -0.76
CA TYR A 97 -6.97 9.19 -0.67
C TYR A 97 -6.10 8.70 0.48
N TRP A 98 -6.60 7.75 1.27
CA TRP A 98 -5.82 7.07 2.30
C TRP A 98 -4.75 6.18 1.69
N ILE A 99 -3.54 6.27 2.26
CA ILE A 99 -2.42 5.35 1.99
C ILE A 99 -2.01 4.63 3.26
N GLY A 100 -1.18 3.60 3.10
CA GLY A 100 -0.72 2.73 4.19
C GLY A 100 0.34 3.35 5.08
N LEU A 101 0.44 4.67 5.18
CA LEU A 101 1.45 5.36 5.97
C LEU A 101 0.83 5.95 7.25
N THR A 102 1.42 5.63 8.39
CA THR A 102 0.93 6.04 9.71
C THR A 102 2.06 6.32 10.69
N ILE A 103 1.80 7.16 11.69
CA ILE A 103 2.58 7.19 12.94
C ILE A 103 1.72 6.49 13.98
N PRO A 104 2.12 5.29 14.46
CA PRO A 104 1.34 4.55 15.46
C PRO A 104 1.29 5.30 16.80
N PRO A 105 0.34 4.98 17.70
CA PRO A 105 0.29 5.57 19.03
C PRO A 105 1.62 5.39 19.78
N GLY A 106 2.22 6.50 20.23
CA GLY A 106 3.53 6.49 20.89
C GLY A 106 4.73 6.31 19.95
N GLY A 107 4.51 6.21 18.64
CA GLY A 107 5.56 6.24 17.62
C GLY A 107 6.04 7.65 17.33
N GLU A 108 7.31 7.77 16.95
CA GLU A 108 7.93 9.05 16.60
C GLU A 108 8.13 9.22 15.09
N SER A 109 8.05 8.12 14.32
CA SER A 109 8.37 8.10 12.89
C SER A 109 7.27 7.48 12.04
N TRP A 110 7.14 7.99 10.81
CA TRP A 110 6.25 7.44 9.79
C TRP A 110 6.65 6.00 9.44
N THR A 111 5.66 5.10 9.46
CA THR A 111 5.82 3.67 9.23
C THR A 111 4.73 3.18 8.29
N TRP A 112 5.09 2.31 7.36
CA TRP A 112 4.17 1.69 6.42
C TRP A 112 3.40 0.53 7.08
N VAL A 113 2.24 0.18 6.54
CA VAL A 113 1.39 -0.94 7.00
C VAL A 113 2.06 -2.32 6.90
N ASP A 114 3.16 -2.43 6.16
CA ASP A 114 4.01 -3.63 6.08
C ASP A 114 5.16 -3.63 7.11
N ASN A 115 5.13 -2.70 8.06
CA ASN A 115 6.11 -2.50 9.14
C ASN A 115 7.49 -2.00 8.72
N ASN A 116 7.66 -1.56 7.48
CA ASN A 116 8.90 -0.90 7.05
C ASN A 116 8.87 0.61 7.36
N PRO A 117 10.01 1.22 7.71
CA PRO A 117 10.10 2.66 7.94
C PRO A 117 9.85 3.46 6.64
N PHE A 118 9.43 4.70 6.81
CA PHE A 118 9.33 5.66 5.72
C PHE A 118 10.72 6.14 5.27
N ASP A 119 10.91 6.25 3.96
CA ASP A 119 12.10 6.84 3.35
C ASP A 119 11.79 8.26 2.86
N SER A 120 12.40 9.26 3.50
CA SER A 120 12.25 10.68 3.15
C SER A 120 12.84 11.06 1.78
N HIS A 121 13.66 10.20 1.16
CA HIS A 121 14.19 10.45 -0.19
C HIS A 121 13.12 10.29 -1.28
N LEU A 122 12.00 9.62 -0.98
CA LEU A 122 10.92 9.41 -1.94
C LEU A 122 10.05 10.66 -2.10
N PHE A 123 9.54 11.20 -0.99
CA PHE A 123 8.69 12.40 -0.99
C PHE A 123 8.67 13.08 0.39
N SER A 124 8.17 14.32 0.43
CA SER A 124 7.99 15.07 1.68
C SER A 124 6.57 14.89 2.23
N ILE A 125 6.46 14.81 3.56
CA ILE A 125 5.17 14.72 4.26
C ILE A 125 4.87 16.06 4.94
N GLU A 126 3.69 16.60 4.69
CA GLU A 126 3.19 17.79 5.38
C GLU A 126 2.37 17.41 6.62
N GLU A 127 2.92 17.67 7.81
CA GLU A 127 2.21 17.41 9.07
C GLU A 127 1.32 18.60 9.47
N LYS A 128 0.00 18.43 9.38
CA LYS A 128 -0.96 19.49 9.70
C LYS A 128 -1.34 19.58 11.19
N TRP A 129 -1.01 18.57 12.00
CA TRP A 129 -1.48 18.50 13.40
C TRP A 129 -0.41 18.03 14.39
N ARG A 130 -0.27 18.76 15.50
CA ARG A 130 0.57 18.38 16.65
C ARG A 130 -0.26 17.67 17.72
N THR A 131 -0.77 16.48 17.42
CA THR A 131 -1.46 15.64 18.40
C THR A 131 -0.60 14.44 18.78
N ARG A 132 -0.76 13.93 20.01
CA ARG A 132 -0.17 12.65 20.47
C ARG A 132 -0.96 11.42 20.02
N SER A 133 -2.05 11.63 19.29
CA SER A 133 -2.85 10.54 18.72
C SER A 133 -2.13 9.92 17.51
N MET A 134 -2.55 8.72 17.14
CA MET A 134 -2.15 8.12 15.87
C MET A 134 -2.38 9.11 14.70
N LYS A 135 -1.39 9.20 13.81
CA LYS A 135 -1.48 10.00 12.59
C LYS A 135 -1.60 9.07 11.38
N CYS A 136 -2.42 9.45 10.41
CA CYS A 136 -2.65 8.68 9.18
C CYS A 136 -2.41 9.59 7.98
N ALA A 137 -1.77 9.11 6.92
CA ALA A 137 -1.46 9.92 5.76
C ALA A 137 -2.53 9.80 4.66
N GLN A 138 -2.82 10.93 4.03
CA GLN A 138 -3.58 10.99 2.78
C GLN A 138 -2.71 11.57 1.68
N VAL A 139 -2.95 11.13 0.44
CA VAL A 139 -2.35 11.70 -0.77
C VAL A 139 -3.43 12.34 -1.62
N SER A 140 -3.10 13.43 -2.30
CA SER A 140 -3.96 14.09 -3.27
C SER A 140 -3.11 14.61 -4.42
N GLN A 141 -3.66 14.60 -5.63
CA GLN A 141 -3.04 15.25 -6.77
C GLN A 141 -3.35 16.76 -6.69
N ILE A 142 -2.29 17.55 -6.54
CA ILE A 142 -2.33 19.02 -6.62
C ILE A 142 -2.07 19.41 -8.08
N ARG A 143 -2.83 20.39 -8.57
CA ARG A 143 -2.72 20.93 -9.94
C ARG A 143 -1.73 22.08 -10.00
#